data_AF-A0A7S7SN11-F1
#
_entry.id   AF-A0A7S7SN11-F1
#
_cell.length_a   1.000
_cell.length_b   1.000
_cell.length_c   1.000
_cell.angle_alpha   90.00
_cell.angle_beta   90.00
_cell.angle_gamma   90.00
#
_symmetry.space_group_name_H-M   'P 1'
#
loop_
_entity.id
_entity.type
_entity.pdbx_description
1 polymer ?
#
loop_
_entity_poly.entity_id
_entity_poly.type
_entity_poly.pdbx_seq_one_letter_code
_entity_poly.pdbx_strand_id
1 'polypeptide(L)'
;MAFVSDSRHRARYAVSPAADKQIADIKILLEAIRILPICTPMKRRMLVHAIWEVAFATGNTQRAFMGRYRSEAVVNQPGMKIQRDHIYKKEALVQELLGPSPNLDEILDHAHCCVVTEEEHKRLGHVDDAIDGWERYRAAGITVYDMVDETSIV
;
A
#
# COMPACT_ATOMS: atom_id res chain seq x y z
N MET A 1 19.72 4.86 3.01
CA MET A 1 19.50 4.62 4.46
C MET A 1 18.36 3.62 4.56
N ALA A 2 18.50 2.52 5.28
CA ALA A 2 17.41 1.56 5.46
C ALA A 2 16.40 2.14 6.46
N PHE A 3 15.11 1.94 6.21
CA PHE A 3 14.08 2.23 7.22
C PHE A 3 14.07 1.09 8.23
N VAL A 4 13.99 1.45 9.50
CA VAL A 4 14.06 0.51 10.62
C VAL A 4 12.88 0.79 11.56
N SER A 5 12.25 -0.27 12.06
CA SER A 5 11.18 -0.17 13.06
C SER A 5 11.73 0.45 14.35
N ASP A 6 10.88 1.22 15.02
CA ASP A 6 11.16 1.87 16.29
C ASP A 6 9.88 2.03 17.09
N SER A 7 9.98 2.59 18.30
CA SER A 7 8.84 2.76 19.21
C SER A 7 7.69 3.59 18.65
N ARG A 8 7.94 4.46 17.64
CA ARG A 8 6.88 5.26 17.02
C ARG A 8 5.92 4.41 16.21
N HIS A 9 6.36 3.25 15.70
CA HIS A 9 5.51 2.36 14.91
C HIS A 9 4.39 1.71 15.72
N ARG A 10 4.40 1.83 17.05
CA ARG A 10 3.29 1.46 17.94
C ARG A 10 2.24 2.57 18.09
N ALA A 11 2.56 3.81 17.71
CA ALA A 11 1.62 4.92 17.81
C ALA A 11 0.42 4.69 16.87
N ARG A 12 -0.77 5.09 17.32
CA ARG A 12 -1.98 5.03 16.51
C ARG A 12 -1.81 5.80 15.21
N TYR A 13 -2.50 5.31 14.19
CA TYR A 13 -2.62 6.01 12.92
C TYR A 13 -3.49 7.25 13.10
N ALA A 14 -2.99 8.38 12.61
CA ALA A 14 -3.74 9.61 12.49
C ALA A 14 -3.87 9.95 11.01
N VAL A 15 -5.11 10.06 10.54
CA VAL A 15 -5.39 10.49 9.17
C VAL A 15 -4.88 11.93 9.01
N SER A 16 -4.11 12.17 7.95
CA SER A 16 -3.70 13.53 7.60
C SER A 16 -4.94 14.35 7.22
N PRO A 17 -5.12 15.58 7.72
CA PRO A 17 -6.22 16.44 7.28
C PRO A 17 -6.21 16.73 5.77
N ALA A 18 -5.06 16.54 5.10
CA ALA A 18 -4.92 16.71 3.67
C ALA A 18 -5.17 15.41 2.86
N ALA A 19 -5.32 14.25 3.52
CA ALA A 19 -5.41 12.96 2.86
C ALA A 19 -6.56 12.91 1.86
N ASP A 20 -7.77 13.30 2.25
CA ASP A 20 -8.95 13.27 1.38
C ASP A 20 -8.76 14.09 0.10
N LYS A 21 -8.17 15.29 0.24
CA LYS A 21 -7.89 16.15 -0.91
C LYS A 21 -6.81 15.54 -1.81
N GLN A 22 -5.75 14.97 -1.23
CA GLN A 22 -4.70 14.29 -1.99
C GLN A 22 -5.26 13.08 -2.75
N ILE A 23 -6.09 12.24 -2.11
CA ILE A 23 -6.74 11.10 -2.75
C ILE A 23 -7.65 11.56 -3.90
N ALA A 24 -8.41 12.63 -3.72
CA ALA A 24 -9.23 13.21 -4.79
C ALA A 24 -8.36 13.70 -5.97
N ASP A 25 -7.22 14.33 -5.71
CA ASP A 25 -6.29 14.76 -6.76
C ASP A 25 -5.62 13.57 -7.48
N ILE A 26 -5.29 12.51 -6.75
CA ILE A 26 -4.77 11.26 -7.32
C ILE A 26 -5.82 10.59 -8.21
N LYS A 27 -7.10 10.60 -7.83
CA LYS A 27 -8.20 10.09 -8.67
C LYS A 27 -8.25 10.81 -10.02
N ILE A 28 -8.16 12.14 -10.00
CA ILE A 28 -8.12 12.96 -11.23
C ILE A 28 -6.89 12.59 -12.07
N LEU A 29 -5.72 12.43 -11.45
CA LEU A 29 -4.49 12.04 -12.12
C LEU A 29 -4.60 10.66 -12.80
N LEU A 30 -5.16 9.65 -12.11
CA LEU A 30 -5.36 8.31 -12.65
C LEU A 30 -6.25 8.34 -13.89
N GLU A 31 -7.37 9.08 -13.83
CA GLU A 31 -8.28 9.23 -14.96
C GLU A 31 -7.61 9.95 -16.13
N ALA A 32 -6.85 11.02 -15.86
CA ALA A 32 -6.09 11.73 -16.89
C ALA A 32 -5.07 10.81 -17.58
N ILE A 33 -4.29 10.04 -16.83
CA ILE A 33 -3.29 9.12 -17.40
C ILE A 33 -3.96 8.05 -18.29
N ARG A 34 -5.13 7.55 -17.90
CA ARG A 34 -5.88 6.56 -18.68
C ARG A 34 -6.24 7.05 -20.07
N ILE A 35 -6.73 8.28 -20.19
CA ILE A 35 -7.22 8.84 -21.45
C ILE A 35 -6.11 9.41 -22.35
N LEU A 36 -4.90 9.64 -21.81
CA LEU A 36 -3.79 10.18 -22.61
C LEU A 36 -3.52 9.30 -23.85
N PRO A 37 -3.32 9.87 -25.05
CA PRO A 37 -3.07 9.11 -26.27
C PRO A 37 -1.60 8.69 -26.39
N ILE A 38 -1.10 7.98 -25.38
CA ILE A 38 0.28 7.48 -25.30
C ILE A 38 0.32 5.95 -25.29
N CYS A 39 1.47 5.37 -25.60
CA CYS A 39 1.60 3.91 -25.65
C CYS A 39 1.39 3.24 -24.29
N THR A 40 0.78 2.04 -24.31
CA THR A 40 0.42 1.28 -23.09
C THR A 40 1.57 1.04 -22.12
N PRO A 41 2.81 0.71 -22.56
CA PRO A 41 3.93 0.54 -21.62
C PRO A 41 4.24 1.81 -20.82
N MET A 42 4.08 2.98 -21.44
CA MET A 42 4.28 4.26 -20.76
C MET A 42 3.15 4.56 -19.78
N LYS A 43 1.88 4.32 -20.17
CA LYS A 43 0.73 4.41 -19.25
C LYS A 43 0.94 3.55 -18.02
N ARG A 44 1.30 2.27 -18.20
CA ARG A 44 1.57 1.34 -17.08
C ARG A 44 2.55 1.91 -16.08
N ARG A 45 3.70 2.40 -16.54
CA ARG A 45 4.70 3.00 -15.64
C ARG A 45 4.14 4.20 -14.87
N MET A 46 3.44 5.10 -15.56
CA MET A 46 2.84 6.27 -14.92
C MET A 46 1.76 5.89 -13.89
N LEU A 47 0.91 4.91 -14.20
CA LEU A 47 -0.12 4.41 -13.29
C LEU A 47 0.48 3.73 -12.05
N VAL A 48 1.55 2.93 -12.20
CA VAL A 48 2.28 2.35 -11.06
C VAL A 48 2.75 3.46 -10.11
N HIS A 49 3.33 4.55 -10.65
CA HIS A 49 3.76 5.68 -9.82
C HIS A 49 2.58 6.41 -9.17
N ALA A 50 1.48 6.60 -9.89
CA ALA A 50 0.28 7.25 -9.35
C ALA A 50 -0.37 6.44 -8.21
N ILE A 51 -0.36 5.10 -8.28
CA ILE A 51 -0.83 4.23 -7.18
C ILE A 51 0.02 4.45 -5.93
N TRP A 52 1.35 4.58 -6.06
CA TRP A 52 2.21 4.85 -4.90
C TRP A 52 1.85 6.15 -4.17
N GLU A 53 1.31 7.14 -4.87
CA GLU A 53 0.87 8.39 -4.25
C GLU A 53 -0.29 8.16 -3.26
N VAL A 54 -1.13 7.14 -3.48
CA VAL A 54 -2.18 6.74 -2.51
C VAL A 54 -1.54 6.25 -1.21
N ALA A 55 -0.53 5.40 -1.31
CA ALA A 55 0.23 4.94 -0.15
C ALA A 55 0.88 6.12 0.59
N PHE A 56 1.41 7.11 -0.13
CA PHE A 56 2.03 8.28 0.49
C PHE A 56 1.04 9.20 1.18
N ALA A 57 -0.11 9.47 0.55
CA ALA A 57 -1.21 10.23 1.14
C ALA A 57 -1.72 9.57 2.44
N THR A 58 -1.63 8.25 2.52
CA THR A 58 -2.10 7.45 3.66
C THR A 58 -1.02 7.17 4.71
N GLY A 59 0.10 7.91 4.67
CA GLY A 59 1.12 7.93 5.73
C GLY A 59 2.35 7.05 5.47
N ASN A 60 2.43 6.37 4.33
CA ASN A 60 3.59 5.56 3.93
C ASN A 60 4.63 6.35 3.11
N THR A 61 4.92 7.59 3.52
CA THR A 61 5.79 8.52 2.78
C THR A 61 7.24 8.04 2.61
N GLN A 62 8.00 8.67 1.72
CA GLN A 62 9.44 8.41 1.55
C GLN A 62 10.30 8.80 2.76
N ARG A 63 9.74 9.45 3.78
CA ARG A 63 10.48 9.86 4.99
C ARG A 63 10.01 9.12 6.25
N ALA A 64 8.83 8.51 6.21
CA ALA A 64 8.21 7.86 7.36
C ALA A 64 7.25 6.75 6.89
N PHE A 65 7.43 5.55 7.42
CA PHE A 65 6.60 4.38 7.13
C PHE A 65 5.56 4.23 8.25
N MET A 66 4.63 5.18 8.30
CA MET A 66 3.66 5.32 9.39
C MET A 66 2.23 5.06 8.91
N GLY A 67 2.07 4.26 7.86
CA GLY A 67 0.76 3.89 7.32
C GLY A 67 -0.16 3.23 8.34
N ARG A 68 -1.44 3.18 8.00
CA ARG A 68 -2.51 2.61 8.84
C ARG A 68 -2.26 1.17 9.24
N TYR A 69 -1.80 0.34 8.30
CA TYR A 69 -1.63 -1.08 8.53
C TYR A 69 -0.16 -1.42 8.78
N ARG A 70 0.11 -2.18 9.84
CA ARG A 70 1.47 -2.54 10.25
C ARG A 70 1.48 -3.98 10.76
N SER A 71 2.48 -4.76 10.38
CA SER A 71 2.63 -6.11 10.92
C SER A 71 2.96 -6.08 12.41
N GLU A 72 2.59 -7.15 13.10
CA GLU A 72 2.93 -7.33 14.51
C GLU A 72 4.44 -7.19 14.77
N ALA A 73 5.29 -7.73 13.89
CA ALA A 73 6.74 -7.62 14.03
C ALA A 73 7.22 -6.16 13.97
N VAL A 74 6.66 -5.35 13.05
CA VAL A 74 6.99 -3.92 12.95
C VAL A 74 6.58 -3.16 14.22
N VAL A 75 5.42 -3.49 14.78
CA VAL A 75 4.88 -2.82 15.98
C VAL A 75 5.65 -3.19 17.24
N ASN A 76 6.00 -4.46 17.41
CA ASN A 76 6.51 -4.99 18.68
C ASN A 76 8.02 -5.21 18.72
N GLN A 77 8.72 -5.23 17.57
CA GLN A 77 10.15 -5.53 17.49
C GLN A 77 10.91 -4.35 16.86
N PRO A 78 11.46 -3.42 17.65
CA PRO A 78 12.28 -2.33 17.15
C PRO A 78 13.61 -2.86 16.58
N GLY A 79 14.23 -2.11 15.66
CA GLY A 79 15.51 -2.48 15.07
C GLY A 79 15.40 -3.37 13.81
N MET A 80 14.19 -3.73 13.39
CA MET A 80 13.96 -4.54 12.19
C MET A 80 13.96 -3.66 10.95
N LYS A 81 14.60 -4.10 9.86
CA LYS A 81 14.45 -3.42 8.57
C LYS A 81 13.01 -3.57 8.08
N ILE A 82 12.41 -2.47 7.63
CA ILE A 82 11.01 -2.42 7.21
C ILE A 82 10.84 -2.04 5.75
N GLN A 83 9.72 -2.48 5.18
CA GLN A 83 9.30 -2.31 3.80
C GLN A 83 7.84 -1.88 3.75
N ARG A 84 7.45 -1.28 2.61
CA ARG A 84 6.04 -1.04 2.27
C ARG A 84 5.64 -2.08 1.24
N ASP A 85 4.61 -2.84 1.57
CA ASP A 85 3.99 -3.77 0.64
C ASP A 85 2.57 -3.30 0.35
N HIS A 86 2.17 -3.25 -0.93
CA HIS A 86 0.77 -2.98 -1.23
C HIS A 86 -0.06 -4.17 -0.76
N ILE A 87 -1.20 -3.92 -0.12
CA ILE A 87 -2.05 -5.00 0.38
C ILE A 87 -2.53 -5.85 -0.79
N TYR A 88 -3.12 -5.18 -1.78
CA TYR A 88 -3.43 -5.75 -3.09
C TYR A 88 -2.30 -5.47 -4.06
N LYS A 89 -1.93 -6.44 -4.89
CA LYS A 89 -0.79 -6.31 -5.82
C LYS A 89 -1.01 -5.11 -6.76
N LYS A 90 -0.07 -4.16 -6.73
CA LYS A 90 -0.11 -2.97 -7.60
C LYS A 90 -0.25 -3.33 -9.08
N GLU A 91 0.33 -4.45 -9.53
CA GLU A 91 0.19 -4.92 -10.91
C GLU A 91 -1.27 -5.26 -11.24
N ALA A 92 -2.02 -5.88 -10.32
CA ALA A 92 -3.44 -6.18 -10.50
C ALA A 92 -4.27 -4.89 -10.59
N LEU A 93 -4.01 -3.93 -9.69
CA LEU A 93 -4.65 -2.61 -9.72
C LEU A 93 -4.38 -1.86 -11.03
N VAL A 94 -3.15 -1.93 -11.56
CA VAL A 94 -2.81 -1.33 -12.87
C VAL A 94 -3.52 -2.04 -14.02
N GLN A 95 -3.70 -3.36 -13.96
CA GLN A 95 -4.49 -4.07 -14.97
C GLN A 95 -5.93 -3.59 -14.98
N GLU A 96 -6.54 -3.47 -13.79
CA GLU A 96 -7.89 -2.95 -13.64
C GLU A 96 -8.01 -1.52 -14.17
N LEU A 97 -7.06 -0.64 -13.80
CA LEU A 97 -6.96 0.73 -14.31
C LEU A 97 -6.79 0.81 -15.82
N LEU A 98 -6.34 -0.23 -16.52
CA LEU A 98 -6.25 -0.26 -17.98
C LEU A 98 -7.46 -0.92 -18.64
N GLY A 99 -8.36 -1.49 -17.84
CA GLY A 99 -9.61 -2.07 -18.29
C GLY A 99 -10.56 -1.04 -18.90
N PRO A 100 -11.59 -1.51 -19.62
CA PRO A 100 -12.54 -0.64 -20.33
C PRO A 100 -13.36 0.25 -19.39
N SER A 101 -13.66 -0.20 -18.18
CA SER A 101 -14.48 0.52 -17.19
C SER A 101 -13.98 0.22 -15.77
N PRO A 102 -12.90 0.87 -15.30
CA PRO A 102 -12.37 0.66 -13.96
C PRO A 102 -13.27 1.33 -12.92
N ASN A 103 -13.31 0.76 -11.73
CA ASN A 103 -13.89 1.41 -10.58
C ASN A 103 -12.79 2.15 -9.80
N LEU A 104 -12.59 3.44 -10.10
CA LEU A 104 -11.49 4.20 -9.49
C LEU A 104 -11.59 4.28 -7.96
N ASP A 105 -12.80 4.35 -7.40
CA ASP A 105 -12.96 4.43 -5.94
C ASP A 105 -12.50 3.13 -5.27
N GLU A 106 -12.90 1.98 -5.81
CA GLU A 106 -12.47 0.67 -5.33
C GLU A 106 -10.97 0.44 -5.50
N ILE A 107 -10.39 0.89 -6.61
CA ILE A 107 -8.94 0.81 -6.84
C ILE A 107 -8.18 1.65 -5.82
N LEU A 108 -8.68 2.84 -5.47
CA LEU A 108 -8.06 3.70 -4.46
C LEU A 108 -8.16 3.06 -3.06
N ASP A 109 -9.31 2.45 -2.73
CA ASP A 109 -9.52 1.70 -1.49
C ASP A 109 -8.63 0.45 -1.39
N HIS A 110 -8.21 -0.14 -2.51
CA HIS A 110 -7.29 -1.27 -2.53
C HIS A 110 -5.80 -0.87 -2.63
N ALA A 111 -5.50 0.39 -2.96
CA ALA A 111 -4.13 0.89 -3.16
C ALA A 111 -3.36 1.19 -1.85
N HIS A 112 -3.90 0.83 -0.68
CA HIS A 112 -3.21 0.97 0.59
C HIS A 112 -2.01 0.02 0.72
N CYS A 113 -1.01 0.44 1.50
CA CYS A 113 0.12 -0.40 1.89
C CYS A 113 0.06 -0.80 3.36
N CYS A 114 0.62 -1.98 3.63
CA CYS A 114 1.03 -2.42 4.95
C CYS A 114 2.54 -2.18 5.14
N VAL A 115 2.93 -1.77 6.34
CA VAL A 115 4.34 -1.73 6.75
C VAL A 115 4.70 -3.08 7.35
N VAL A 116 5.66 -3.76 6.73
CA VAL A 116 6.12 -5.09 7.11
C VAL A 116 7.64 -5.07 7.30
N THR A 117 8.19 -6.08 7.93
CA THR A 117 9.64 -6.29 7.96
C THR A 117 10.15 -6.76 6.59
N GLU A 118 11.46 -6.62 6.35
CA GLU A 118 12.10 -7.12 5.13
C GLU A 118 11.92 -8.64 4.95
N GLU A 119 11.98 -9.41 6.03
CA GLU A 119 11.75 -10.86 6.00
C GLU A 119 10.28 -11.21 5.72
N GLU A 120 9.34 -10.46 6.30
CA GLU A 120 7.91 -10.57 5.96
C GLU A 120 7.63 -10.26 4.49
N HIS A 121 8.22 -9.19 3.97
CA HIS A 121 8.11 -8.83 2.55
C HIS A 121 8.63 -9.95 1.64
N LYS A 122 9.74 -10.61 2.01
CA LYS A 122 10.22 -11.78 1.28
C LYS A 122 9.22 -12.92 1.32
N ARG A 123 8.65 -13.26 2.50
CA ARG A 123 7.63 -14.32 2.61
C ARG A 123 6.42 -14.04 1.74
N LEU A 124 5.93 -12.80 1.74
CA LEU A 124 4.84 -12.34 0.88
C LEU A 124 5.14 -12.55 -0.62
N GLY A 125 6.40 -12.41 -1.03
CA GLY A 125 6.84 -12.68 -2.42
C GLY A 125 6.93 -14.15 -2.79
N HIS A 126 6.81 -15.08 -1.83
CA HIS A 126 6.79 -16.53 -2.08
C HIS A 126 5.37 -17.13 -2.01
N VAL A 127 4.36 -16.34 -1.64
CA VAL A 127 2.96 -16.77 -1.70
C VAL A 127 2.53 -16.90 -3.16
N ASP A 128 1.67 -17.88 -3.45
CA ASP A 128 1.13 -18.13 -4.80
C ASP A 128 0.61 -16.85 -5.45
N ASP A 129 0.89 -16.69 -6.74
CA ASP A 129 0.56 -15.47 -7.45
C ASP A 129 -0.93 -15.19 -7.58
N ALA A 130 -1.77 -16.24 -7.50
CA ALA A 130 -3.22 -16.16 -7.52
C ALA A 130 -3.82 -15.65 -6.19
N ILE A 131 -3.04 -15.62 -5.10
CA ILE A 131 -3.50 -15.12 -3.79
C ILE A 131 -3.11 -13.64 -3.67
N ASP A 132 -4.09 -12.80 -3.32
CA ASP A 132 -3.91 -11.35 -3.20
C ASP A 132 -4.66 -10.76 -2.00
N GLY A 133 -4.42 -9.48 -1.72
CA GLY A 133 -5.03 -8.77 -0.60
C GLY A 133 -4.61 -9.36 0.76
N TRP A 134 -5.52 -9.30 1.73
CA TRP A 134 -5.28 -9.82 3.07
C TRP A 134 -5.06 -11.33 3.14
N GLU A 135 -5.62 -12.09 2.20
CA GLU A 135 -5.41 -13.54 2.15
C GLU A 135 -3.93 -13.88 1.91
N ARG A 136 -3.21 -13.03 1.17
CA ARG A 136 -1.76 -13.19 0.96
C ARG A 136 -0.98 -13.06 2.26
N TYR A 137 -1.38 -12.15 3.15
CA TYR A 137 -0.76 -11.99 4.46
C TYR A 137 -1.09 -13.17 5.38
N ARG A 138 -2.32 -13.66 5.32
CA ARG A 138 -2.77 -14.84 6.08
C ARG A 138 -2.00 -16.09 5.66
N ALA A 139 -1.86 -16.33 4.35
CA ALA A 139 -1.07 -17.41 3.80
C ALA A 139 0.42 -17.32 4.15
N ALA A 140 0.97 -16.11 4.30
CA ALA A 140 2.34 -15.87 4.74
C ALA A 140 2.55 -15.99 6.26
N GLY A 141 1.47 -16.19 7.04
CA GLY A 141 1.51 -16.23 8.50
C GLY A 141 1.90 -14.89 9.12
N ILE A 142 1.40 -13.78 8.56
CA ILE A 142 1.69 -12.42 9.01
C ILE A 142 0.46 -11.82 9.66
N THR A 143 0.51 -11.62 10.96
CA THR A 143 -0.50 -10.86 11.70
C THR A 143 -0.34 -9.37 11.42
N VAL A 144 -1.43 -8.70 11.07
CA VAL A 144 -1.46 -7.26 10.78
C VAL A 144 -2.42 -6.56 11.73
N TYR A 145 -2.00 -5.41 12.25
CA TYR A 145 -2.84 -4.50 13.02
C TYR A 145 -3.31 -3.34 12.15
N ASP A 146 -4.58 -2.99 12.29
CA ASP A 146 -5.10 -1.68 11.93
C ASP A 146 -4.78 -0.70 13.06
N MET A 147 -3.89 0.25 12.80
CA MET A 147 -3.41 1.17 13.84
C MET A 147 -4.41 2.30 14.15
N VAL A 148 -5.58 2.36 13.50
CA VAL A 148 -6.67 3.27 13.91
C VAL A 148 -7.17 2.90 15.32
N ASP A 149 -7.45 1.61 15.53
CA ASP A 149 -8.05 1.08 16.75
C ASP A 149 -7.27 -0.08 17.38
N GLU A 150 -6.12 -0.45 16.80
CA GLU A 150 -5.22 -1.54 17.22
C GLU A 150 -5.85 -2.94 17.08
N THR A 151 -6.85 -3.09 16.19
CA THR A 151 -7.46 -4.38 15.92
C THR A 151 -6.59 -5.24 15.00
N SER A 152 -6.52 -6.54 15.28
CA SER A 152 -5.89 -7.51 14.39
C SER A 152 -6.88 -7.88 13.27
N ILE A 153 -6.43 -7.75 12.02
CA ILE A 153 -7.28 -7.90 10.83
C ILE A 153 -6.90 -9.10 9.94
N VAL A 154 -5.76 -9.73 10.21
CA VAL A 154 -5.26 -10.93 9.53
C VAL A 154 -4.84 -11.96 10.56
#